data_AF-A0A4R3VAG8-F1
#
_entry.id   AF-A0A4R3VAG8-F1
#
_cell.length_a   1.000
_cell.length_b   1.000
_cell.length_c   1.000
_cell.angle_alpha   90.00
_cell.angle_beta   90.00
_cell.angle_gamma   90.00
#
_symmetry.space_group_name_H-M   'P 1'
#
loop_
_entity.id
_entity.type
_entity.pdbx_description
1 polymer ?
#
loop_
_entity_poly.entity_id
_entity_poly.type
_entity_poly.pdbx_seq_one_letter_code
_entity_poly.pdbx_strand_id
1 'polypeptide(L)'
;MRTLPIQKRAITGLLCAVAMAFSLATALAGETKYTITKDEAMGPIKRTVEATLPEKVDEQTLGQLATEIKESSNKNFGFTFIGWRVEGEKSDTYWANTRFDPDMKITIIGEPVAN
;
A
#
# COMPACT_ATOMS: atom_id res chain seq x y z
N MET A 1 -17.02 -68.10 19.00
CA MET A 1 -16.56 -67.21 20.10
C MET A 1 -15.54 -66.22 19.55
N ARG A 2 -15.95 -64.97 19.33
CA ARG A 2 -15.09 -63.83 19.00
C ARG A 2 -15.63 -62.64 19.80
N THR A 3 -14.86 -62.16 20.76
CA THR A 3 -15.21 -61.03 21.63
C THR A 3 -14.45 -59.79 21.16
N LEU A 4 -15.17 -58.75 20.75
CA LEU A 4 -14.65 -57.42 20.43
C LEU A 4 -14.83 -56.50 21.64
N PRO A 5 -13.81 -55.82 22.15
CA PRO A 5 -14.01 -54.79 23.17
C PRO A 5 -14.35 -53.43 22.55
N ILE A 6 -15.60 -53.03 22.79
CA ILE A 6 -16.05 -51.79 23.45
C ILE A 6 -15.46 -50.44 22.96
N GLN A 7 -16.39 -49.70 22.35
CA GLN A 7 -16.44 -48.27 22.07
C GLN A 7 -15.95 -47.33 23.18
N LYS A 8 -15.28 -46.25 22.78
CA LYS A 8 -15.34 -44.95 23.47
C LYS A 8 -15.91 -43.89 22.51
N ARG A 9 -17.13 -43.45 22.82
CA ARG A 9 -17.76 -42.17 22.41
C ARG A 9 -16.92 -41.00 22.97
N ALA A 10 -16.97 -39.74 22.56
CA ALA A 10 -17.71 -38.89 21.63
C ALA A 10 -16.70 -37.76 21.26
N ILE A 11 -16.91 -36.85 20.31
CA ILE A 11 -17.60 -35.56 20.54
C ILE A 11 -17.61 -34.83 19.19
N THR A 12 -18.83 -34.49 18.76
CA THR A 12 -19.34 -33.35 18.00
C THR A 12 -18.37 -32.23 17.55
N GLY A 13 -18.52 -31.81 16.30
CA GLY A 13 -18.09 -30.49 15.79
C GLY A 13 -18.24 -30.45 14.26
N LEU A 14 -19.46 -30.31 13.73
CA LEU A 14 -20.07 -29.04 13.31
C LEU A 14 -19.27 -28.31 12.20
N LEU A 15 -19.95 -28.22 11.04
CA LEU A 15 -19.72 -27.40 9.86
C LEU A 15 -18.77 -26.19 10.03
N CYS A 16 -17.89 -25.99 9.05
CA CYS A 16 -17.84 -24.71 8.34
C CYS A 16 -17.11 -24.87 7.01
N ALA A 17 -17.88 -24.92 5.93
CA ALA A 17 -17.37 -24.60 4.60
C ALA A 17 -17.16 -23.09 4.53
N VAL A 18 -15.94 -22.65 4.30
CA VAL A 18 -15.69 -21.32 3.73
C VAL A 18 -14.72 -21.51 2.58
N ALA A 19 -15.30 -21.59 1.39
CA ALA A 19 -14.57 -21.34 0.16
C ALA A 19 -14.13 -19.87 0.20
N MET A 20 -12.87 -19.61 0.56
CA MET A 20 -12.27 -18.31 0.26
C MET A 20 -11.93 -18.30 -1.22
N ALA A 21 -12.89 -17.86 -2.03
CA ALA A 21 -12.60 -17.33 -3.35
C ALA A 21 -11.65 -16.14 -3.15
N PHE A 22 -10.37 -16.34 -3.45
CA PHE A 22 -9.42 -15.24 -3.55
C PHE A 22 -9.75 -14.54 -4.86
N SER A 23 -10.65 -13.54 -4.80
CA SER A 23 -10.96 -12.68 -5.93
C SER A 23 -9.69 -11.97 -6.35
N LEU A 24 -9.06 -12.43 -7.44
CA LEU A 24 -7.98 -11.71 -8.09
C LEU A 24 -8.63 -10.54 -8.84
N ALA A 25 -8.81 -9.42 -8.13
CA ALA A 25 -9.15 -8.16 -8.76
C ALA A 25 -7.89 -7.67 -9.48
N THR A 26 -7.78 -7.98 -10.78
CA THR A 26 -6.80 -7.33 -11.64
C THR A 26 -7.27 -5.90 -11.83
N ALA A 27 -6.74 -4.99 -11.00
CA ALA A 27 -6.90 -3.56 -11.22
C ALA A 27 -6.18 -3.22 -12.52
N LEU A 28 -6.93 -2.81 -13.54
CA LEU A 28 -6.41 -2.18 -14.75
C LEU A 28 -5.90 -0.80 -14.34
N ALA A 29 -4.73 -0.75 -13.71
CA ALA A 29 -4.00 0.49 -13.51
C ALA A 29 -3.40 0.86 -14.88
N GLY A 30 -3.88 1.96 -15.47
CA GLY A 30 -3.02 2.69 -16.38
C GLY A 30 -1.72 2.94 -15.64
N GLU A 31 -0.58 2.59 -16.24
CA GLU A 31 0.73 2.85 -15.64
C GLU A 31 0.93 4.36 -15.57
N THR A 32 0.42 5.02 -14.53
CA THR A 32 0.75 6.41 -14.24
C THR A 32 2.23 6.44 -13.94
N LYS A 33 3.02 6.82 -14.95
CA LYS A 33 4.47 6.87 -14.84
C LYS A 33 4.85 7.98 -13.88
N TYR A 34 5.66 7.66 -12.88
CA TYR A 34 6.31 8.63 -12.00
C TYR A 34 7.82 8.50 -12.13
N THR A 35 8.54 9.56 -11.76
CA THR A 35 10.00 9.57 -11.69
C THR A 35 10.43 9.91 -10.26
N ILE A 36 11.25 9.06 -9.66
CA ILE A 36 11.88 9.36 -8.36
C ILE A 36 13.03 10.34 -8.61
N THR A 37 12.92 11.55 -8.07
CA THR A 37 13.95 12.60 -8.18
C THR A 37 14.87 12.62 -6.97
N LYS A 38 14.42 12.05 -5.85
CA LYS A 38 15.21 11.94 -4.61
C LYS A 38 14.78 10.72 -3.80
N ASP A 39 15.74 9.97 -3.25
CA ASP A 39 15.50 8.88 -2.31
C ASP A 39 16.63 8.85 -1.27
N GLU A 40 16.30 9.25 -0.04
CA GLU A 40 17.25 9.34 1.07
C GLU A 40 16.76 8.54 2.27
N ALA A 41 17.70 7.90 2.97
CA ALA A 41 17.43 7.13 4.17
C ALA A 41 18.28 7.64 5.36
N MET A 42 17.63 7.82 6.51
CA MET A 42 18.26 8.06 7.80
C MET A 42 18.30 6.75 8.59
N GLY A 43 19.20 5.85 8.18
CA GLY A 43 19.27 4.49 8.73
C GLY A 43 17.92 3.75 8.61
N PRO A 44 17.56 2.90 9.58
CA PRO A 44 16.27 2.20 9.58
C PRO A 44 15.11 3.07 10.09
N ILE A 45 15.38 4.31 10.50
CA ILE A 45 14.38 5.15 11.17
C ILE A 45 13.44 5.80 10.15
N LYS A 46 14.00 6.38 9.09
CA LYS A 46 13.25 7.21 8.15
C LYS A 46 13.74 7.05 6.71
N ARG A 47 12.80 6.97 5.76
CA ARG A 47 13.03 7.17 4.32
C ARG A 47 12.27 8.41 3.84
N THR A 48 12.90 9.20 2.98
CA THR A 48 12.31 10.37 2.30
C THR A 48 12.44 10.14 0.81
N VAL A 49 11.31 10.09 0.11
CA VAL A 49 11.25 9.99 -1.35
C VAL A 49 10.62 11.27 -1.91
N GLU A 50 11.16 11.78 -3.01
CA GLU A 50 10.49 12.76 -3.85
C GLU A 50 10.19 12.12 -5.21
N ALA A 51 8.93 12.24 -5.63
CA ALA A 51 8.46 11.68 -6.88
C ALA A 51 7.73 12.75 -7.70
N THR A 52 8.03 12.79 -8.99
CA THR A 52 7.41 13.69 -9.97
C THR A 52 6.46 12.89 -10.84
N LEU A 53 5.23 13.40 -10.99
CA LEU A 53 4.19 12.89 -11.86
C LEU A 53 4.00 13.83 -13.06
N PRO A 54 3.56 13.34 -14.24
CA PRO A 54 3.24 14.19 -15.38
C PRO A 54 2.06 15.14 -15.09
N GLU A 55 1.14 14.72 -14.23
CA GLU A 55 -0.04 15.49 -13.82
C GLU A 55 -0.45 15.16 -12.38
N LYS A 56 -1.33 15.98 -11.79
CA LYS A 56 -1.96 15.64 -10.51
C LYS A 56 -2.91 14.46 -10.71
N VAL A 57 -3.01 13.60 -9.70
CA VAL A 57 -3.92 12.45 -9.70
C VAL A 57 -4.79 12.47 -8.44
N ASP A 58 -5.83 11.65 -8.42
CA ASP A 58 -6.70 11.50 -7.25
C ASP A 58 -5.98 10.81 -6.06
N GLU A 59 -6.62 10.85 -4.89
CA GLU A 59 -6.08 10.27 -3.66
C GLU A 59 -5.90 8.74 -3.76
N GLN A 60 -6.80 8.05 -4.47
CA GLN A 60 -6.74 6.61 -4.63
C GLN A 60 -5.49 6.20 -5.42
N THR A 61 -5.22 6.88 -6.54
CA THR A 61 -4.07 6.68 -7.41
C THR A 61 -2.79 7.01 -6.65
N LEU A 62 -2.74 8.12 -5.91
CA LEU A 62 -1.60 8.44 -5.04
C LEU A 62 -1.32 7.34 -4.01
N GLY A 63 -2.37 6.75 -3.43
CA GLY A 63 -2.23 5.65 -2.47
C GLY A 63 -1.63 4.39 -3.09
N GLN A 64 -2.06 4.05 -4.30
CA GLN A 64 -1.51 2.92 -5.05
C GLN A 64 -0.02 3.14 -5.36
N LEU A 65 0.33 4.31 -5.92
CA LEU A 65 1.72 4.65 -6.25
C LEU A 65 2.61 4.74 -5.00
N ALA A 66 2.10 5.30 -3.90
CA ALA A 66 2.83 5.37 -2.64
C ALA A 66 3.16 3.98 -2.09
N THR A 67 2.20 3.06 -2.20
CA THR A 67 2.36 1.66 -1.77
C THR A 67 3.44 0.98 -2.61
N GLU A 68 3.39 1.14 -3.92
CA GLU A 68 4.41 0.62 -4.84
C GLU A 68 5.82 1.14 -4.49
N ILE A 69 5.97 2.47 -4.28
CA ILE A 69 7.25 3.07 -3.88
C ILE A 69 7.74 2.52 -2.54
N LYS A 70 6.85 2.35 -1.56
CA LYS A 70 7.20 1.78 -0.26
C LYS A 70 7.69 0.34 -0.41
N GLU A 71 6.97 -0.48 -1.18
CA GLU A 71 7.25 -1.90 -1.35
C GLU A 71 8.42 -2.21 -2.29
N SER A 72 8.82 -1.26 -3.15
CA SER A 72 10.02 -1.36 -3.99
C SER A 72 11.33 -1.50 -3.19
N SER A 73 11.31 -1.17 -1.89
CA SER A 73 12.46 -1.31 -1.00
C SER A 73 12.35 -2.56 -0.16
N ASN A 74 13.40 -3.39 -0.17
CA ASN A 74 13.53 -4.55 0.73
C ASN A 74 13.86 -4.14 2.19
N LYS A 75 13.91 -2.83 2.49
CA LYS A 75 14.22 -2.31 3.82
C LYS A 75 12.95 -1.85 4.53
N ASN A 76 12.80 -2.27 5.78
CA ASN A 76 11.76 -1.75 6.65
C ASN A 76 12.24 -0.45 7.31
N PHE A 77 11.50 0.63 7.09
CA PHE A 77 11.72 1.91 7.75
C PHE A 77 10.61 2.15 8.78
N GLY A 78 10.96 2.71 9.94
CA GLY A 78 9.96 3.11 10.94
C GLY A 78 8.99 4.17 10.41
N PHE A 79 9.48 5.02 9.51
CA PHE A 79 8.71 6.09 8.87
C PHE A 79 9.11 6.24 7.39
N THR A 80 8.14 6.37 6.49
CA THR A 80 8.40 6.73 5.08
C THR A 80 7.59 7.97 4.71
N PHE A 81 8.27 8.99 4.18
CA PHE A 81 7.65 10.18 3.61
C PHE A 81 7.85 10.19 2.10
N ILE A 82 6.79 10.49 1.36
CA ILE A 82 6.83 10.69 -0.09
C ILE A 82 6.26 12.07 -0.39
N GLY A 83 7.07 12.94 -0.99
CA GLY A 83 6.65 14.24 -1.51
C GLY A 83 6.32 14.15 -2.99
N TRP A 84 5.13 14.59 -3.38
CA TRP A 84 4.66 14.54 -4.77
C TRP A 84 4.80 15.90 -5.46
N ARG A 85 5.37 15.89 -6.66
CA ARG A 85 5.53 17.04 -7.55
C ARG A 85 4.85 16.77 -8.89
N VAL A 86 4.51 17.83 -9.61
CA VAL A 86 4.04 17.74 -11.01
C VAL A 86 5.13 18.26 -11.93
N GLU A 87 5.32 17.59 -13.06
CA GLU A 87 6.25 18.01 -14.10
C GLU A 87 5.90 19.42 -14.59
N GLY A 88 6.92 20.27 -14.75
CA GLY A 88 6.73 21.66 -15.16
C GLY A 88 6.24 22.62 -14.07
N GLU A 89 5.75 22.13 -12.93
CA GLU A 89 5.34 22.98 -11.80
C GLU A 89 6.58 23.47 -11.02
N LYS A 90 6.83 24.78 -11.05
CA LYS A 90 7.88 25.44 -10.27
C LYS A 90 7.34 25.88 -8.92
N SER A 91 7.10 24.92 -8.04
CA SER A 91 6.69 25.17 -6.65
C SER A 91 7.78 24.71 -5.69
N ASP A 92 8.08 25.52 -4.68
CA ASP A 92 8.99 25.13 -3.60
C ASP A 92 8.34 24.08 -2.68
N THR A 93 7.01 23.92 -2.75
CA THR A 93 6.24 23.00 -1.91
C THR A 93 5.67 21.85 -2.75
N TYR A 94 5.55 20.66 -2.14
CA TYR A 94 4.85 19.53 -2.75
C TYR A 94 3.35 19.82 -2.89
N TRP A 95 2.72 19.37 -3.98
CA TRP A 95 1.27 19.52 -4.14
C TRP A 95 0.49 18.50 -3.29
N ALA A 96 1.12 17.36 -3.00
CA ALA A 96 0.63 16.35 -2.07
C ALA A 96 1.80 15.65 -1.36
N ASN A 97 1.52 14.98 -0.25
CA ASN A 97 2.46 14.07 0.39
C ASN A 97 1.77 12.81 0.90
N THR A 98 2.50 11.71 0.93
CA THR A 98 2.08 10.46 1.58
C THR A 98 3.05 10.13 2.71
N ARG A 99 2.51 9.73 3.86
CA ARG A 99 3.27 9.29 5.03
C ARG A 99 2.86 7.87 5.42
N PHE A 100 3.83 7.06 5.81
CA PHE A 100 3.62 5.75 6.42
C PHE A 100 4.15 5.78 7.84
N ASP A 101 3.26 5.77 8.83
CA ASP A 101 3.59 5.86 10.27
C ASP A 101 2.45 5.37 11.21
N PRO A 102 2.31 4.06 11.48
CA PRO A 102 2.64 2.92 10.61
C PRO A 102 1.67 2.79 9.43
N ASP A 103 0.47 3.37 9.56
CA ASP A 103 -0.56 3.40 8.53
C ASP A 103 -0.27 4.47 7.48
N MET A 104 -0.87 4.32 6.30
CA MET A 104 -0.77 5.30 5.24
C MET A 104 -1.68 6.51 5.51
N LYS A 105 -1.13 7.71 5.38
CA LYS A 105 -1.87 8.97 5.36
C LYS A 105 -1.47 9.79 4.15
N ILE A 106 -2.45 10.17 3.34
CA ILE A 106 -2.27 11.06 2.20
C ILE A 106 -2.72 12.47 2.61
N THR A 107 -2.04 13.49 2.12
CA THR A 107 -2.41 14.89 2.35
C THR A 107 -2.19 15.68 1.07
N ILE A 108 -3.29 16.14 0.49
CA ILE A 108 -3.30 17.04 -0.67
C ILE A 108 -3.21 18.48 -0.13
N ILE A 109 -2.20 19.23 -0.58
CA ILE A 109 -1.89 20.59 -0.11
C ILE A 109 -2.46 21.64 -1.08
N GLY A 110 -2.45 21.34 -2.39
CA GLY A 110 -3.03 22.18 -3.44
C GLY A 110 -4.49 21.87 -3.73
N GLU A 111 -5.03 22.47 -4.80
CA GLU A 111 -6.38 22.11 -5.28
C GLU A 111 -6.43 20.63 -5.71
N PRO A 112 -7.39 19.85 -5.18
CA PRO A 112 -7.57 18.46 -5.57
C PRO A 112 -8.03 18.35 -7.02
N VAL A 113 -7.67 17.26 -7.68
CA VAL A 113 -8.23 16.92 -8.99
C VAL A 113 -9.72 16.60 -8.79
N ALA A 114 -10.59 17.19 -9.60
CA ALA A 114 -12.01 16.85 -9.60
C ALA A 114 -12.17 15.42 -10.15
N ASN A 115 -12.85 14.56 -9.38
CA ASN A 115 -13.22 13.21 -9.78
C ASN A 115 -14.32 13.21 -10.85
#